data_AF-A0A8J2U4X3-F1
#
_entry.id   AF-A0A8J2U4X3-F1
#
_cell.length_a   1.000
_cell.length_b   1.000
_cell.length_c   1.000
_cell.angle_alpha   90.00
_cell.angle_beta   90.00
_cell.angle_gamma   90.00
#
_symmetry.space_group_name_H-M   'P 1'
#
loop_
_entity.id
_entity.type
_entity.pdbx_description
1 polymer ?
#
loop_
_entity_poly.entity_id
_entity_poly.type
_entity_poly.pdbx_seq_one_letter_code
_entity_poly.pdbx_strand_id
1 'polypeptide(L)'
;MTMLDTPVYEEAQLVQQFSPTPESSSEQLSMAFLNELADMLIAYHPSWQTVQWLRQRFPAIRFLLCSEDDMADREPFLGFEEFGFYLMAGGWGCASLTEDIDKSVGVIIATVES
;
A
#
# COMPACT_ATOMS: atom_id res chain seq x y z
N MET A 1 26.52 -20.39 17.91
CA MET A 1 25.86 -19.31 18.68
C MET A 1 25.44 -18.26 17.65
N THR A 2 24.40 -18.55 16.87
CA THR A 2 23.98 -17.71 15.75
C THR A 2 22.93 -16.76 16.28
N MET A 3 23.35 -15.56 16.63
CA MET A 3 22.49 -14.46 17.06
C MET A 3 23.04 -13.24 16.35
N LEU A 4 22.30 -12.73 15.37
CA LEU A 4 22.29 -11.38 14.78
C LEU A 4 21.75 -11.49 13.34
N ASP A 5 20.45 -11.78 13.24
CA ASP A 5 19.66 -11.40 12.06
C ASP A 5 18.28 -10.98 12.60
N THR A 6 18.23 -9.76 13.13
CA THR A 6 16.96 -9.13 13.47
C THR A 6 17.02 -7.68 13.02
N PRO A 7 16.47 -7.39 11.84
CA PRO A 7 15.80 -6.12 11.60
C PRO A 7 14.31 -6.29 11.27
N VAL A 8 13.73 -7.48 11.39
CA VAL A 8 12.31 -7.73 11.03
C VAL A 8 11.33 -7.34 12.15
N TYR A 9 11.79 -7.21 13.40
CA TYR A 9 10.89 -7.02 14.56
C TYR A 9 10.60 -5.57 14.92
N GLU A 10 11.51 -4.63 14.61
CA GLU A 10 11.38 -3.24 15.04
C GLU A 10 10.41 -2.46 14.13
N GLU A 11 10.40 -2.76 12.83
CA GLU A 11 9.49 -2.16 11.84
C GLU A 11 8.02 -2.53 12.13
N ALA A 12 7.77 -3.77 12.57
CA ALA A 12 6.43 -4.25 12.90
C ALA A 12 5.79 -3.51 14.10
N GLN A 13 6.59 -2.93 15.00
CA GLN A 13 6.07 -2.15 16.13
C GLN A 13 5.67 -0.73 15.74
N LEU A 14 6.35 -0.14 14.76
CA LEU A 14 6.09 1.22 14.31
C LEU A 14 4.83 1.32 13.44
N VAL A 15 4.59 0.33 12.57
CA VAL A 15 3.36 0.26 11.76
C VAL A 15 2.10 0.17 12.63
N GLN A 16 2.20 -0.43 13.82
CA GLN A 16 1.09 -0.50 14.80
C GLN A 16 0.76 0.85 15.47
N GLN A 17 1.62 1.87 15.34
CA GLN A 17 1.36 3.22 15.85
C GLN A 17 0.60 4.10 14.85
N PHE A 18 0.51 3.70 13.58
CA PHE A 18 -0.31 4.42 12.60
C PHE A 18 -1.79 4.31 12.99
N SER A 19 -2.37 5.45 13.38
CA SER A 19 -3.79 5.57 13.69
C SER A 19 -4.45 6.36 12.56
N PRO A 20 -5.21 5.70 11.67
CA PRO A 20 -5.92 6.42 10.63
C PRO A 20 -6.93 7.38 11.26
N THR A 21 -7.09 8.55 10.65
CA THR A 21 -8.14 9.49 11.03
C THR A 21 -9.54 8.89 10.83
N PRO A 22 -10.56 9.30 11.62
CA PRO A 22 -11.90 8.71 11.55
C PRO A 22 -12.61 8.91 10.20
N GLU A 23 -12.21 9.90 9.40
CA GLU A 23 -12.65 10.08 8.02
C GLU A 23 -12.19 8.94 7.08
N SER A 24 -10.98 8.41 7.30
CA SER A 24 -10.43 7.21 6.66
C SER A 24 -11.03 5.88 7.18
N SER A 25 -12.02 5.94 8.09
CA SER A 25 -12.77 4.77 8.56
C SER A 25 -13.97 4.40 7.68
N SER A 26 -14.23 5.20 6.64
CA SER A 26 -15.10 4.78 5.55
C SER A 26 -14.36 3.71 4.74
N GLU A 27 -14.97 2.55 4.55
CA GLU A 27 -14.42 1.35 3.89
C GLU A 27 -14.14 1.55 2.38
N GLN A 28 -13.68 2.74 2.00
CA GLN A 28 -13.52 3.21 0.63
C GLN A 28 -12.16 3.91 0.51
N LEU A 29 -11.52 3.74 -0.64
CA LEU A 29 -10.33 4.50 -0.99
C LEU A 29 -10.71 5.96 -1.21
N SER A 30 -9.93 6.86 -0.63
CA SER A 30 -10.05 8.31 -0.84
C SER A 30 -8.67 8.92 -1.03
N MET A 31 -8.62 10.10 -1.65
CA MET A 31 -7.35 10.79 -1.87
C MET A 31 -6.66 11.13 -0.55
N ALA A 32 -7.44 11.50 0.48
CA ALA A 32 -6.91 11.77 1.82
C ALA A 32 -6.26 10.53 2.42
N PHE A 33 -6.93 9.37 2.33
CA PHE A 33 -6.39 8.12 2.83
C PHE A 33 -5.13 7.68 2.08
N LEU A 34 -5.10 7.84 0.75
CA LEU A 34 -3.89 7.55 -0.04
C LEU A 34 -2.72 8.43 0.38
N ASN A 35 -2.94 9.71 0.66
CA ASN A 35 -1.88 10.58 1.17
C ASN A 35 -1.40 10.14 2.57
N GLU A 36 -2.30 9.79 3.49
CA GLU A 36 -1.90 9.27 4.81
C GLU A 36 -1.10 7.95 4.68
N LEU A 37 -1.49 7.08 3.75
CA LEU A 37 -0.73 5.87 3.44
C LEU A 37 0.64 6.19 2.85
N ALA A 38 0.74 7.21 1.99
CA ALA A 38 2.01 7.63 1.42
C ALA A 38 2.98 8.09 2.51
N ASP A 39 2.55 8.99 3.41
CA ASP A 39 3.36 9.43 4.55
C ASP A 39 3.85 8.25 5.41
N MET A 40 2.97 7.28 5.66
CA MET A 40 3.30 6.07 6.41
C MET A 40 4.33 5.20 5.68
N LEU A 41 4.16 4.99 4.37
CA LEU A 41 5.09 4.18 3.56
C LEU A 41 6.42 4.88 3.31
N ILE A 42 6.46 6.21 3.27
CA ILE A 42 7.71 6.97 3.24
C ILE A 42 8.45 6.83 4.57
N ALA A 43 7.74 6.77 5.70
CA ALA A 43 8.35 6.63 7.01
C ALA A 43 8.82 5.20 7.34
N TYR A 44 8.11 4.17 6.83
CA TYR A 44 8.31 2.76 7.22
C TYR A 44 8.65 1.81 6.07
N HIS A 45 8.79 2.35 4.86
CA HIS A 45 8.99 1.63 3.62
C HIS A 45 7.87 0.63 3.24
N PRO A 46 7.59 0.47 1.94
CA PRO A 46 6.67 -0.55 1.44
C PRO A 46 7.27 -1.95 1.56
N SER A 47 6.78 -2.73 2.54
CA SER A 47 7.21 -4.11 2.77
C SER A 47 6.03 -5.07 2.90
N TRP A 48 6.30 -6.38 2.84
CA TRP A 48 5.28 -7.39 3.08
C TRP A 48 4.61 -7.23 4.45
N GLN A 49 5.37 -6.84 5.48
CA GLN A 49 4.86 -6.65 6.83
C GLN A 49 3.89 -5.46 6.88
N THR A 50 4.27 -4.33 6.28
CA THR A 50 3.42 -3.14 6.21
C THR A 50 2.11 -3.44 5.49
N VAL A 51 2.17 -4.18 4.37
CA VAL A 51 0.97 -4.58 3.61
C VAL A 51 0.09 -5.60 4.37
N GLN A 52 0.68 -6.56 5.09
CA GLN A 52 -0.10 -7.47 5.92
C GLN A 52 -0.85 -6.72 7.02
N TRP A 53 -0.21 -5.74 7.65
CA TRP A 53 -0.85 -4.89 8.66
C TRP A 53 -2.02 -4.09 8.05
N LEU A 54 -1.83 -3.48 6.88
CA LEU A 54 -2.89 -2.76 6.17
C LEU A 54 -4.10 -3.66 5.86
N ARG A 55 -3.87 -4.89 5.40
CA ARG A 55 -4.93 -5.87 5.14
C ARG A 55 -5.71 -6.26 6.40
N GLN A 56 -5.03 -6.38 7.55
CA GLN A 56 -5.68 -6.67 8.82
C GLN A 56 -6.48 -5.47 9.32
N ARG A 57 -5.95 -4.25 9.13
CA ARG A 57 -6.57 -3.02 9.63
C ARG A 57 -7.76 -2.55 8.77
N PHE A 58 -7.68 -2.74 7.46
CA PHE A 58 -8.66 -2.29 6.47
C PHE A 58 -9.11 -3.46 5.56
N PRO A 59 -9.85 -4.44 6.08
CA PRO A 59 -10.21 -5.65 5.35
C PRO A 59 -11.13 -5.41 4.13
N ALA A 60 -11.80 -4.26 4.07
CA ALA A 60 -12.63 -3.86 2.94
C ALA A 60 -11.83 -3.38 1.72
N ILE A 61 -10.58 -2.93 1.94
CA ILE A 61 -9.70 -2.42 0.89
C ILE A 61 -8.70 -3.53 0.51
N ARG A 62 -8.56 -3.78 -0.79
CA ARG A 62 -7.54 -4.72 -1.27
C ARG A 62 -6.18 -4.03 -1.34
N PHE A 63 -5.16 -4.62 -0.72
CA PHE A 63 -3.78 -4.18 -0.86
C PHE A 63 -2.95 -5.25 -1.55
N LEU A 64 -2.15 -4.86 -2.53
CA LEU A 64 -1.15 -5.72 -3.17
C LEU A 64 0.22 -5.03 -3.09
N LEU A 65 1.28 -5.84 -2.94
CA LEU A 65 2.67 -5.40 -3.02
C LEU A 65 3.29 -6.10 -4.21
N CYS A 66 3.88 -5.33 -5.13
CA CYS A 66 4.54 -5.83 -6.32
C CYS A 66 5.82 -5.02 -6.58
N SER A 67 6.67 -5.48 -7.48
CA SER A 67 7.75 -4.63 -8.01
C SER A 67 7.19 -3.72 -9.11
N GLU A 68 7.83 -2.58 -9.37
CA GLU A 68 7.50 -1.74 -10.53
C GLU A 68 7.59 -2.53 -11.85
N ASP A 69 8.50 -3.49 -11.96
CA ASP A 69 8.65 -4.36 -13.14
C ASP A 69 7.35 -5.14 -13.47
N ASP A 70 6.54 -5.49 -12.46
CA ASP A 70 5.25 -6.16 -12.63
C ASP A 70 4.14 -5.23 -13.17
N MET A 71 4.34 -3.92 -13.13
CA MET A 71 3.34 -2.93 -13.58
C MET A 71 3.43 -2.62 -15.07
N ALA A 72 4.48 -3.08 -15.76
CA ALA A 72 4.83 -2.69 -17.13
C ALA A 72 4.97 -1.16 -17.30
N ASP A 73 4.96 -0.65 -18.54
CA ASP A 73 4.97 0.80 -18.89
C ASP A 73 3.68 1.55 -18.46
N ARG A 74 2.99 1.12 -17.39
CA ARG A 74 1.82 1.82 -16.87
C ARG A 74 2.26 2.92 -15.91
N GLU A 75 1.64 4.09 -16.03
CA GLU A 75 1.89 5.17 -15.11
C GLU A 75 1.18 4.92 -13.76
N PRO A 76 1.83 5.22 -12.62
CA PRO A 76 1.19 5.17 -11.33
C PRO A 76 0.13 6.27 -11.22
N PHE A 77 -0.96 5.96 -10.50
CA PHE A 77 -1.94 6.97 -10.11
C PHE A 77 -1.31 8.04 -9.20
N LEU A 78 -0.43 7.62 -8.29
CA LEU A 78 0.45 8.49 -7.52
C LEU A 78 1.86 7.92 -7.48
N GLY A 79 2.84 8.66 -7.99
CA GLY A 79 4.25 8.27 -7.97
C GLY A 79 5.02 8.94 -6.84
N PHE A 80 5.91 8.18 -6.20
CA PHE A 80 6.84 8.62 -5.17
C PHE A 80 8.26 8.12 -5.54
N GLU A 81 9.29 8.59 -4.82
CA GLU A 81 10.69 8.24 -5.15
C GLU A 81 10.98 6.74 -5.02
N GLU A 82 10.37 6.06 -4.04
CA GLU A 82 10.64 4.64 -3.74
C GLU A 82 9.49 3.69 -4.12
N PHE A 83 8.32 4.22 -4.48
CA PHE A 83 7.15 3.41 -4.84
C PHE A 83 6.09 4.21 -5.62
N GLY A 84 5.16 3.49 -6.24
CA GLY A 84 3.96 4.05 -6.86
C GLY A 84 2.68 3.37 -6.39
N PHE A 85 1.58 4.13 -6.37
CA PHE A 85 0.23 3.63 -6.16
C PHE A 85 -0.49 3.43 -7.48
N TYR A 86 -1.10 2.26 -7.63
CA TYR A 86 -1.96 1.91 -8.76
C TYR A 86 -3.32 1.47 -8.24
N LEU A 87 -4.40 2.06 -8.76
CA LEU A 87 -5.74 1.74 -8.25
C LEU A 87 -6.28 0.48 -8.94
N MET A 88 -6.81 -0.44 -8.15
CA MET A 88 -7.48 -1.65 -8.65
C MET A 88 -8.95 -1.36 -8.92
N ALA A 89 -9.41 -1.57 -10.14
CA ALA A 89 -10.81 -1.47 -10.52
C ALA A 89 -11.63 -2.63 -9.92
N GLY A 90 -12.86 -2.34 -9.48
CA GLY A 90 -13.82 -3.36 -9.08
C GLY A 90 -14.40 -4.11 -10.29
N GLY A 91 -14.09 -5.39 -10.46
CA GLY A 91 -14.61 -6.21 -11.57
C GLY A 91 -14.32 -7.71 -11.45
N TRP A 92 -14.93 -8.50 -12.33
CA TRP A 92 -14.69 -9.95 -12.42
C TRP A 92 -13.52 -10.22 -13.40
N GLY A 93 -12.31 -10.48 -12.86
CA GLY A 93 -11.12 -10.79 -13.65
C GLY A 93 -9.81 -10.52 -12.89
N CYS A 94 -8.67 -10.89 -13.47
CA CYS A 94 -7.35 -10.55 -12.92
C CYS A 94 -7.16 -9.02 -12.96
N ALA A 95 -6.86 -8.44 -11.79
CA ALA A 95 -6.58 -7.02 -11.50
C ALA A 95 -6.59 -6.06 -12.70
N SER A 96 -7.78 -5.54 -13.05
CA SER A 96 -7.87 -4.37 -13.93
C SER A 96 -7.47 -3.12 -13.14
N LEU A 97 -6.68 -2.23 -13.74
CA LEU A 97 -6.34 -0.95 -13.13
C LEU A 97 -7.33 0.13 -13.54
N THR A 98 -7.45 1.15 -12.71
CA THR A 98 -8.28 2.34 -12.95
C THR A 98 -7.51 3.59 -12.53
N GLU A 99 -7.86 4.73 -13.10
CA GLU A 99 -7.43 6.06 -12.64
C GLU A 99 -8.54 6.76 -11.84
N ASP A 100 -9.70 6.10 -11.73
CA ASP A 100 -10.87 6.58 -11.00
C ASP A 100 -10.92 5.95 -9.60
N ILE A 101 -10.68 6.78 -8.59
CA ILE A 101 -10.66 6.38 -7.18
C ILE A 101 -12.03 5.90 -6.69
N ASP A 102 -13.13 6.49 -7.18
CA ASP A 102 -14.49 6.11 -6.80
C ASP A 102 -14.87 4.73 -7.34
N LYS A 103 -14.19 4.27 -8.40
CA LYS A 103 -14.36 2.92 -8.97
C LYS A 103 -13.33 1.91 -8.46
N SER A 104 -12.43 2.36 -7.57
CA SER A 104 -11.37 1.51 -7.04
C SER A 104 -11.85 0.67 -5.86
N VAL A 105 -11.38 -0.58 -5.79
CA VAL A 105 -11.65 -1.51 -4.67
C VAL A 105 -10.38 -1.82 -3.86
N GLY A 106 -9.26 -1.21 -4.26
CA GLY A 106 -7.97 -1.49 -3.68
C GLY A 106 -6.84 -0.67 -4.33
N VAL A 107 -5.67 -0.76 -3.71
CA VAL A 107 -4.44 -0.14 -4.19
C VAL A 107 -3.33 -1.18 -4.28
N ILE A 108 -2.58 -1.12 -5.38
CA ILE A 108 -1.31 -1.82 -5.52
C ILE A 108 -0.20 -0.84 -5.20
N ILE A 109 0.71 -1.28 -4.35
CA ILE A 109 1.92 -0.56 -3.97
C ILE A 109 3.04 -1.24 -4.75
N ALA A 110 3.56 -0.56 -5.77
CA ALA A 110 4.67 -1.06 -6.56
C ALA A 110 5.97 -0.42 -6.08
N THR A 111 6.94 -1.20 -5.62
CA THR A 111 8.23 -0.68 -5.15
C THR A 111 9.16 -0.43 -6.33
N VAL A 112 9.82 0.72 -6.36
CA VAL A 112 10.85 1.03 -7.34
C VAL A 112 12.18 0.49 -6.78
N GLU A 113 12.79 -0.49 -7.46
CA GLU A 113 14.16 -0.86 -7.14
C GLU A 113 15.10 0.22 -7.71
N SER A 114 15.62 1.08 -6.82
CA SER A 114 16.70 2.04 -7.15
C SER A 114 18.09 1.44 -6.97
#